data_AF-A0A8C9WR77-F1
#
_entry.id   AF-A0A8C9WR77-F1
#
_cell.length_a   1.000
_cell.length_b   1.000
_cell.length_c   1.000
_cell.angle_alpha   90.00
_cell.angle_beta   90.00
_cell.angle_gamma   90.00
#
_symmetry.space_group_name_H-M   'P 1'
#
loop_
_entity.id
_entity.type
_entity.pdbx_description
1 polymer ?
#
loop_
_entity_poly.entity_id
_entity_poly.type
_entity_poly.pdbx_seq_one_letter_code
_entity_poly.pdbx_strand_id
1 'polypeptide(L)'
;KRLVKQEYAKTLYPLSSLCRKCTQYDMTMKSMKDDTQKSEEEKLLETRCQEVEAQLREQQRTLDELRTELSHKGALVGALRASLKDKERCFLEELKRRSHRSTVLNTELQKQTEVAAYLSFQLHTTRQKLHQQQQLQKQQQLQQQQQQLPHQQKTHPRAAERLPSAALLPAASARPKRRGHKLAAQLRAERARECVPRERVTGPEEPTAMPDPALFLYPRRHRPHLRLTTAHRQQQPQATEEARDQPETLEELEEVEDQAACLMTTAPTAATETQAE
;
A
#
# COMPACT_ATOMS: atom_id res chain seq x y z
N LYS A 1 118.98 -5.82 -29.11
CA LYS A 1 117.95 -5.70 -28.04
C LYS A 1 117.17 -4.37 -28.08
N ARG A 2 117.79 -3.18 -28.22
CA ARG A 2 117.06 -1.89 -28.30
C ARG A 2 116.23 -1.70 -29.58
N LEU A 3 116.79 -2.01 -30.75
CA LEU A 3 116.08 -1.92 -32.04
C LEU A 3 114.82 -2.82 -32.09
N VAL A 4 114.94 -4.04 -31.57
CA VAL A 4 113.83 -4.99 -31.46
C VAL A 4 112.70 -4.42 -30.58
N LYS A 5 113.03 -3.86 -29.40
CA LYS A 5 112.04 -3.18 -28.54
C LYS A 5 111.39 -1.97 -29.23
N GLN A 6 112.14 -1.25 -30.06
CA GLN A 6 111.64 -0.08 -30.79
C GLN A 6 110.68 -0.48 -31.93
N GLU A 7 110.99 -1.54 -32.68
CA GLU A 7 110.11 -2.10 -33.71
C GLU A 7 108.85 -2.73 -33.11
N TYR A 8 108.96 -3.42 -31.96
CA TYR A 8 107.78 -3.90 -31.22
C TYR A 8 106.92 -2.74 -30.69
N ALA A 9 107.50 -1.65 -30.20
CA ALA A 9 106.74 -0.49 -29.75
C ALA A 9 106.02 0.23 -30.91
N LYS A 10 106.65 0.33 -32.09
CA LYS A 10 106.05 0.90 -33.31
C LYS A 10 104.85 0.11 -33.83
N THR A 11 104.88 -1.23 -33.69
CA THR A 11 103.79 -2.11 -34.14
C THR A 11 102.69 -2.27 -33.08
N LEU A 12 103.02 -2.17 -31.79
CA LEU A 12 102.06 -2.28 -30.68
C LEU A 12 101.15 -1.05 -30.54
N TYR A 13 101.62 0.15 -30.85
CA TYR A 13 100.83 1.38 -30.72
C TYR A 13 99.61 1.43 -31.66
N PRO A 14 99.73 1.14 -32.98
CA PRO A 14 98.58 1.05 -33.88
C PRO A 14 97.57 -0.02 -33.46
N LEU A 15 98.04 -1.19 -33.02
CA LEU A 15 97.17 -2.28 -32.56
C LEU A 15 96.43 -1.88 -31.28
N SER A 16 97.12 -1.27 -30.31
CA SER A 16 96.50 -0.76 -29.08
C SER A 16 95.46 0.35 -29.38
N SER A 17 95.75 1.24 -30.32
CA SER A 17 94.82 2.29 -30.76
C SER A 17 93.58 1.68 -31.43
N LEU A 18 93.76 0.67 -32.29
CA LEU A 18 92.65 -0.02 -32.94
C LEU A 18 91.81 -0.80 -31.93
N CYS A 19 92.42 -1.56 -31.00
CA CYS A 19 91.71 -2.25 -29.94
C CYS A 19 90.85 -1.29 -29.11
N ARG A 20 91.38 -0.11 -28.73
CA ARG A 20 90.61 0.92 -28.02
C ARG A 20 89.40 1.40 -28.83
N LYS A 21 89.58 1.65 -30.13
CA LYS A 21 88.48 2.06 -31.01
C LYS A 21 87.43 0.96 -31.15
N CYS A 22 87.83 -0.29 -31.34
CA CYS A 22 86.90 -1.42 -31.41
C CYS A 22 86.09 -1.54 -30.10
N THR A 23 86.75 -1.47 -28.94
CA THR A 23 86.03 -1.49 -27.66
C THR A 23 85.08 -0.30 -27.48
N GLN A 24 85.48 0.88 -27.97
CA GLN A 24 84.62 2.06 -27.93
C GLN A 24 83.36 1.85 -28.79
N TYR A 25 83.51 1.35 -30.02
CA TYR A 25 82.38 1.03 -30.88
C TYR A 25 81.47 -0.03 -30.25
N ASP A 26 82.03 -1.09 -29.67
CA ASP A 26 81.24 -2.11 -28.97
C ASP A 26 80.45 -1.54 -27.79
N MET A 27 81.04 -0.62 -27.02
CA MET A 27 80.32 0.07 -25.94
C MET A 27 79.21 0.97 -26.47
N THR A 28 79.47 1.73 -27.54
CA THR A 28 78.43 2.58 -28.16
C THR A 28 77.27 1.76 -28.73
N MET A 29 77.56 0.62 -29.37
CA MET A 29 76.55 -0.27 -29.92
C MET A 29 75.70 -0.94 -28.83
N LYS A 30 76.30 -1.26 -27.68
CA LYS A 30 75.56 -1.77 -26.51
C LYS A 30 74.67 -0.68 -25.91
N SER A 31 75.21 0.52 -25.70
CA SER A 31 74.42 1.66 -25.20
C SER A 31 73.20 1.95 -26.08
N MET A 32 73.37 2.01 -27.41
CA MET A 32 72.24 2.26 -28.31
C MET A 32 71.17 1.18 -28.23
N LYS A 33 71.54 -0.09 -28.04
CA LYS A 33 70.58 -1.19 -27.87
C LYS A 33 69.84 -1.09 -26.54
N ASP A 34 70.57 -0.78 -25.46
CA ASP A 34 69.97 -0.57 -24.15
C ASP A 34 69.01 0.63 -24.16
N ASP A 35 69.34 1.69 -24.91
CA ASP A 35 68.50 2.88 -25.04
C ASP A 35 67.25 2.62 -25.90
N THR A 36 67.36 1.81 -26.96
CA THR A 36 66.17 1.35 -27.71
C THR A 36 65.25 0.49 -26.83
N GLN A 37 65.82 -0.43 -26.04
CA GLN A 37 65.03 -1.30 -25.17
C GLN A 37 64.33 -0.48 -24.07
N LYS A 38 65.02 0.47 -23.44
CA LYS A 38 64.42 1.39 -22.46
C LYS A 38 63.28 2.20 -23.08
N SER A 39 63.43 2.68 -24.32
CA SER A 39 62.37 3.43 -25.01
C SER A 39 61.13 2.59 -25.28
N GLU A 40 61.29 1.30 -25.59
CA GLU A 40 60.16 0.37 -25.76
C GLU A 40 59.46 0.08 -24.43
N GLU A 41 60.24 -0.14 -23.36
CA GLU A 41 59.73 -0.34 -22.01
C GLU A 41 58.97 0.90 -21.50
N GLU A 42 59.50 2.11 -21.75
CA GLU A 42 58.84 3.37 -21.41
C GLU A 42 57.49 3.53 -22.12
N LYS A 43 57.42 3.20 -23.42
CA LYS A 43 56.15 3.22 -24.17
C LYS A 43 55.13 2.23 -23.60
N LEU A 44 55.55 1.02 -23.24
CA LEU A 44 54.65 0.02 -22.64
C LEU A 44 54.14 0.46 -21.26
N LEU A 45 55.00 1.09 -20.46
CA LEU A 45 54.58 1.67 -19.19
C LEU A 45 53.62 2.83 -19.42
N GLU A 46 53.86 3.67 -20.42
CA GLU A 46 52.98 4.77 -20.78
C GLU A 46 51.59 4.29 -21.23
N THR A 47 51.51 3.27 -22.09
CA THR A 47 50.21 2.69 -22.49
C THR A 47 49.48 2.12 -21.28
N ARG A 48 50.18 1.38 -20.42
CA ARG A 48 49.59 0.84 -19.18
C ARG A 48 49.10 1.94 -18.24
N CYS A 49 49.86 3.02 -18.09
CA CYS A 49 49.43 4.18 -17.30
C CYS A 49 48.17 4.82 -17.90
N GLN A 50 48.13 5.02 -19.22
CA GLN A 50 46.97 5.59 -19.91
C GLN A 50 45.71 4.72 -19.77
N GLU A 51 45.85 3.39 -19.84
CA GLU A 51 44.76 2.43 -19.63
C GLU A 51 44.19 2.53 -18.20
N VAL A 52 45.06 2.51 -17.19
CA VAL A 52 44.65 2.62 -15.78
C VAL A 52 43.99 3.97 -15.51
N GLU A 53 44.52 5.07 -16.07
CA GLU A 53 43.87 6.37 -15.96
C GLU A 53 42.50 6.41 -16.66
N ALA A 54 42.33 5.73 -17.80
CA ALA A 54 41.05 5.63 -18.48
C ALA A 54 40.02 4.88 -17.63
N GLN A 55 40.41 3.75 -17.05
CA GLN A 55 39.58 2.99 -16.11
C GLN A 55 39.21 3.83 -14.88
N LEU A 56 40.18 4.58 -14.31
CA LEU A 56 39.91 5.46 -13.18
C LEU A 56 38.90 6.57 -13.54
N ARG A 57 39.01 7.17 -14.73
CA ARG A 57 38.08 8.19 -15.22
C ARG A 57 36.67 7.63 -15.39
N GLU A 58 36.54 6.41 -15.90
CA GLU A 58 35.25 5.73 -16.03
C GLU A 58 34.63 5.41 -14.67
N GLN A 59 35.43 4.88 -13.73
CA GLN A 59 35.00 4.66 -12.35
C GLN A 59 34.56 5.97 -11.68
N GLN A 60 35.25 7.08 -11.92
CA GLN A 60 34.82 8.39 -11.39
C GLN A 60 33.47 8.83 -11.96
N ARG A 61 33.24 8.67 -13.27
CA ARG A 61 31.95 9.01 -13.90
C ARG A 61 30.81 8.18 -13.32
N THR A 62 30.99 6.85 -13.23
CA THR A 62 29.98 5.95 -12.66
C THR A 62 29.70 6.28 -11.19
N LEU A 63 30.73 6.60 -10.39
CA LEU A 63 30.54 7.04 -9.01
C LEU A 63 29.74 8.35 -8.91
N ASP A 64 29.99 9.30 -9.80
CA ASP A 64 29.26 10.56 -9.79
C ASP A 64 27.80 10.38 -10.25
N GLU A 65 27.54 9.55 -11.25
CA GLU A 65 26.20 9.14 -11.65
C GLU A 65 25.45 8.51 -10.45
N LEU A 66 26.06 7.53 -9.79
CA LEU A 66 25.48 6.89 -8.60
C LEU A 66 25.21 7.89 -7.46
N ARG A 67 26.08 8.88 -7.25
CA ARG A 67 25.87 9.96 -6.26
C ARG A 67 24.67 10.82 -6.63
N THR A 68 24.52 11.20 -7.89
CA THR A 68 23.36 11.99 -8.34
C THR A 68 22.06 11.20 -8.21
N GLU A 69 22.06 9.91 -8.56
CA GLU A 69 20.90 9.04 -8.37
C GLU A 69 20.52 8.91 -6.90
N LEU A 70 21.50 8.69 -6.02
CA LEU A 70 21.26 8.56 -4.59
C LEU A 70 20.70 9.86 -4.01
N SER A 71 21.23 11.00 -4.45
CA SER A 71 20.70 12.33 -4.08
C SER A 71 19.25 12.51 -4.55
N HIS A 72 18.96 12.18 -5.81
CA HIS A 72 17.60 12.27 -6.37
C HIS A 72 16.61 11.35 -5.65
N LYS A 73 16.99 10.07 -5.43
CA LYS A 73 16.19 9.10 -4.67
C LYS A 73 15.98 9.57 -3.24
N GLY A 74 17.00 10.15 -2.60
CA GLY A 74 16.91 10.76 -1.27
C GLY A 74 15.91 11.91 -1.22
N ALA A 75 15.93 12.81 -2.20
CA ALA A 75 14.98 13.90 -2.33
C ALA A 75 13.54 13.39 -2.54
N LEU A 76 13.35 12.39 -3.41
CA LEU A 76 12.05 11.76 -3.64
C LEU A 76 11.50 11.11 -2.37
N VAL A 77 12.32 10.35 -1.63
CA VAL A 77 11.93 9.76 -0.35
C VAL A 77 11.57 10.86 0.66
N GLY A 78 12.32 11.98 0.68
CA GLY A 78 12.01 13.14 1.50
C GLY A 78 10.63 13.73 1.16
N ALA A 79 10.34 13.96 -0.12
CA ALA A 79 9.07 14.48 -0.60
C ALA A 79 7.89 13.54 -0.28
N LEU A 80 8.07 12.23 -0.48
CA LEU A 80 7.06 11.22 -0.15
C LEU A 80 6.77 11.20 1.36
N ARG A 81 7.80 11.26 2.20
CA ARG A 81 7.64 11.34 3.66
C ARG A 81 6.89 12.62 4.07
N ALA A 82 7.19 13.76 3.47
CA ALA A 82 6.48 15.01 3.73
C ALA A 82 5.00 14.90 3.32
N SER A 83 4.72 14.43 2.10
CA SER A 83 3.36 14.21 1.60
C SER A 83 2.56 13.25 2.48
N LEU A 84 3.16 12.17 2.97
CA LEU A 84 2.48 11.25 3.90
C LEU A 84 2.13 11.93 5.23
N LYS A 85 3.06 12.71 5.80
CA LYS A 85 2.80 13.48 7.03
C LYS A 85 1.70 14.53 6.83
N ASP A 86 1.66 15.19 5.68
CA ASP A 86 0.62 16.19 5.39
C ASP A 86 -0.74 15.53 5.19
N LYS A 87 -0.81 14.38 4.51
CA LYS A 87 -2.04 13.58 4.41
C LYS A 87 -2.52 13.13 5.80
N GLU A 88 -1.63 12.65 6.66
CA GLU A 88 -1.94 12.27 8.04
C GLU A 88 -2.54 13.45 8.82
N ARG A 89 -1.93 14.63 8.74
CA ARG A 89 -2.46 15.86 9.36
C ARG A 89 -3.87 16.19 8.85
N CYS A 90 -4.07 16.20 7.54
CA CYS A 90 -5.38 16.45 6.92
C CYS A 90 -6.44 15.43 7.37
N PHE A 91 -6.10 14.14 7.45
CA PHE A 91 -7.03 13.12 7.93
C PHE A 91 -7.42 13.33 9.40
N LEU A 92 -6.48 13.70 10.26
CA LEU A 92 -6.75 13.98 11.66
C LEU A 92 -7.62 15.23 11.84
N GLU A 93 -7.40 16.27 11.05
CA GLU A 93 -8.24 17.48 11.06
C GLU A 93 -9.67 17.18 10.61
N GLU A 94 -9.84 16.41 9.54
CA GLU A 94 -11.16 16.02 9.06
C GLU A 94 -11.87 15.10 10.07
N LEU A 95 -11.14 14.18 10.70
CA LEU A 95 -11.66 13.34 11.78
C LEU A 95 -12.14 14.19 12.97
N LYS A 96 -11.34 15.17 13.41
CA LYS A 96 -11.72 16.11 14.48
C LYS A 96 -12.96 16.92 14.09
N ARG A 97 -13.01 17.45 12.87
CA ARG A 97 -14.15 18.22 12.35
C ARG A 97 -15.43 17.40 12.35
N ARG A 98 -15.37 16.15 11.86
CA ARG A 98 -16.52 15.23 11.83
C ARG A 98 -16.97 14.84 13.23
N SER A 99 -16.02 14.56 14.13
CA SER A 99 -16.31 14.27 15.53
C SER A 99 -17.06 15.44 16.19
N HIS A 100 -16.54 16.66 16.05
CA HIS A 100 -17.20 17.86 16.59
C HIS A 100 -18.61 18.05 16.01
N ARG A 101 -18.77 17.89 14.69
CA ARG A 101 -20.10 17.95 14.05
C ARG A 101 -21.05 16.90 14.61
N SER A 102 -20.58 15.67 14.83
CA SER A 102 -21.36 14.60 15.45
C SER A 102 -21.79 14.97 16.87
N THR A 103 -20.88 15.51 17.68
CA THR A 103 -21.20 16.00 19.03
C THR A 103 -22.27 17.08 19.00
N VAL A 104 -22.14 18.09 18.12
CA VAL A 104 -23.13 19.16 17.98
C VAL A 104 -24.51 18.59 17.62
N LEU A 105 -24.58 17.72 16.60
CA LEU A 105 -25.85 17.10 16.20
C LEU A 105 -26.45 16.21 17.30
N ASN A 106 -25.63 15.49 18.05
CA ASN A 106 -26.09 14.66 19.17
C ASN A 106 -26.65 15.53 20.30
N THR A 107 -25.97 16.63 20.66
CA THR A 107 -26.51 17.58 21.65
C THR A 107 -27.81 18.22 21.18
N GLU A 108 -27.96 18.51 19.89
CA GLU A 108 -29.21 19.04 19.36
C GLU A 108 -30.32 17.98 19.41
N LEU A 109 -30.05 16.75 19.01
CA LEU A 109 -30.98 15.63 19.13
C LEU A 109 -31.42 15.40 20.58
N GLN A 110 -30.51 15.50 21.54
CA GLN A 110 -30.79 15.37 22.96
C GLN A 110 -31.75 16.47 23.45
N LYS A 111 -31.53 17.74 23.07
CA LYS A 111 -32.46 18.84 23.37
C LYS A 111 -33.86 18.57 22.80
N GLN A 112 -33.92 18.12 21.55
CA GLN A 112 -35.21 17.78 20.92
C GLN A 112 -35.90 16.63 21.68
N THR A 113 -35.14 15.64 22.16
CA THR A 113 -35.65 14.52 22.96
C THR A 113 -36.19 14.99 24.31
N GLU A 114 -35.50 15.91 24.98
CA GLU A 114 -35.94 16.51 26.24
C GLU A 114 -37.24 17.31 26.07
N VAL A 115 -37.35 18.11 25.01
CA VAL A 115 -38.58 18.85 24.68
C VAL A 115 -39.72 17.88 24.38
N ALA A 116 -39.48 16.83 23.60
CA ALA A 116 -40.49 15.81 23.29
C ALA A 116 -40.95 15.07 24.56
N ALA A 117 -40.04 14.73 25.47
CA ALA A 117 -40.36 14.11 26.75
C ALA A 117 -41.18 15.05 27.65
N TYR A 118 -40.82 16.33 27.72
CA TYR A 118 -41.55 17.35 28.48
C TYR A 118 -43.00 17.50 28.00
N LEU A 119 -43.20 17.64 26.69
CA LEU A 119 -44.54 17.74 26.10
C LEU A 119 -45.35 16.46 26.31
N SER A 120 -44.71 15.29 26.20
CA SER A 120 -45.36 14.00 26.49
C SER A 120 -45.82 13.93 27.95
N PHE A 121 -44.99 14.36 28.90
CA PHE A 121 -45.36 14.44 30.32
C PHE A 121 -46.52 15.40 30.57
N GLN A 122 -46.52 16.58 29.92
CA GLN A 122 -47.65 17.51 29.99
C GLN A 122 -48.95 16.87 29.46
N LEU A 123 -48.91 16.22 28.30
CA LEU A 123 -50.06 15.54 27.71
C LEU A 123 -50.59 14.40 28.59
N HIS A 124 -49.70 13.61 29.20
CA HIS A 124 -50.12 12.58 30.14
C HIS A 124 -50.76 13.17 31.40
N THR A 125 -50.20 14.25 31.93
CA THR A 125 -50.73 14.93 33.12
C THR A 125 -52.11 15.54 32.85
N THR A 126 -52.30 16.23 31.72
CA THR A 126 -53.61 16.81 31.35
C THR A 126 -54.64 15.71 31.09
N ARG A 127 -54.27 14.64 30.40
CA ARG A 127 -55.13 13.46 30.20
C ARG A 127 -55.52 12.80 31.51
N GLN A 128 -54.60 12.68 32.47
CA GLN A 128 -54.87 12.11 33.78
C GLN A 128 -55.87 12.99 34.56
N LYS A 129 -55.69 14.31 34.58
CA LYS A 129 -56.61 15.27 35.22
C LYS A 129 -58.01 15.19 34.61
N LEU A 130 -58.12 15.14 33.28
CA LEU A 130 -59.40 14.99 32.58
C LEU A 130 -60.09 13.67 32.91
N HIS A 131 -59.32 12.57 32.97
CA HIS A 131 -59.87 11.27 33.33
C HIS A 131 -60.39 11.25 34.78
N GLN A 132 -59.66 11.85 35.73
CA GLN A 132 -60.12 12.01 37.11
C GLN A 132 -61.42 12.82 37.17
N GLN A 133 -61.52 13.94 36.43
CA GLN A 133 -62.74 14.74 36.36
C GLN A 133 -63.93 13.93 35.82
N GLN A 134 -63.75 13.17 34.73
CA GLN A 134 -64.80 12.30 34.18
C GLN A 134 -65.24 11.22 35.17
N GLN A 135 -64.30 10.60 35.89
CA GLN A 135 -64.64 9.60 36.92
C GLN A 135 -65.48 10.21 38.04
N LEU A 136 -65.14 11.41 38.51
CA LEU A 136 -65.91 12.13 39.53
C LEU A 136 -67.32 12.48 39.05
N GLN A 137 -67.48 12.96 37.80
CA GLN A 137 -68.80 13.21 37.22
C GLN A 137 -69.64 11.94 37.14
N LYS A 138 -69.05 10.82 36.70
CA LYS A 138 -69.75 9.53 36.62
C LYS A 138 -70.20 9.06 38.01
N GLN A 139 -69.37 9.29 39.04
CA GLN A 139 -69.71 8.94 40.42
C GLN A 139 -70.87 9.80 40.97
N GLN A 140 -70.90 11.11 40.67
CA GLN A 140 -72.03 11.97 41.00
C GLN A 140 -73.32 11.55 40.28
N GLN A 141 -73.25 11.21 38.99
CA GLN A 141 -74.43 10.72 38.25
C GLN A 141 -74.99 9.44 38.86
N LEU A 142 -74.13 8.50 39.26
CA LEU A 142 -74.57 7.27 39.94
C LEU A 142 -75.22 7.54 41.29
N GLN A 143 -74.73 8.53 42.06
CA GLN A 143 -75.38 8.94 43.32
C GLN A 143 -76.75 9.60 43.08
N GLN A 144 -76.89 10.46 42.07
CA GLN A 144 -78.18 11.06 41.73
C GLN A 144 -79.19 10.01 41.27
N GLN A 145 -78.73 9.01 40.50
CA GLN A 145 -79.59 7.90 40.06
C GLN A 145 -80.02 6.99 41.23
N GLN A 146 -79.19 6.84 42.26
CA GLN A 146 -79.56 6.13 43.49
C GLN A 146 -80.58 6.91 44.37
N GLN A 147 -80.55 8.25 44.36
CA GLN A 147 -81.53 9.07 45.10
C GLN A 147 -82.90 9.14 44.42
N GLN A 148 -82.97 8.87 43.11
CA GLN A 148 -84.23 8.82 42.36
C GLN A 148 -84.88 7.44 42.31
N LEU A 149 -84.41 6.46 43.11
CA LEU A 149 -85.11 5.17 43.27
C LEU A 149 -86.37 5.39 44.12
N PRO A 150 -87.59 5.35 43.55
CA PRO A 150 -88.79 5.31 44.37
C PRO A 150 -88.82 3.95 45.07
N HIS A 151 -89.24 3.95 46.33
CA HIS A 151 -89.74 2.75 46.98
C HIS A 151 -90.78 2.08 46.06
N GLN A 152 -90.44 0.95 45.45
CA GLN A 152 -91.42 -0.02 45.00
C GLN A 152 -91.08 -1.37 45.60
N GLN A 153 -92.15 -2.01 46.02
CA GLN A 153 -92.21 -3.02 47.05
C GLN A 153 -91.51 -4.34 46.70
N LYS A 154 -91.14 -4.99 47.79
CA LYS A 154 -90.87 -6.42 47.95
C LYS A 154 -91.96 -7.27 47.26
N THR A 155 -91.65 -7.86 46.10
CA THR A 155 -92.28 -9.11 45.64
C THR A 155 -91.27 -9.97 44.91
N HIS A 156 -90.83 -11.04 45.57
CA HIS A 156 -90.44 -12.30 44.93
C HIS A 156 -91.67 -13.23 44.90
N PRO A 157 -91.68 -14.36 44.17
CA PRO A 157 -90.68 -14.85 43.23
C PRO A 157 -91.30 -15.23 41.86
N ARG A 158 -90.53 -15.16 40.76
CA ARG A 158 -90.67 -16.19 39.74
C ARG A 158 -89.38 -16.36 38.94
N ALA A 159 -88.85 -17.57 39.03
CA ALA A 159 -87.83 -18.10 38.18
C ALA A 159 -88.30 -18.11 36.72
N ALA A 160 -87.46 -17.61 35.82
CA ALA A 160 -87.31 -18.11 34.46
C ALA A 160 -85.99 -17.59 33.86
N GLU A 161 -85.07 -18.54 33.71
CA GLU A 161 -84.09 -18.59 32.63
C GLU A 161 -82.94 -17.59 32.66
N ARG A 162 -82.06 -17.86 33.62
CA ARG A 162 -80.61 -17.81 33.41
C ARG A 162 -80.25 -18.74 32.23
N LEU A 163 -80.12 -18.18 31.03
CA LEU A 163 -79.32 -18.78 29.96
C LEU A 163 -77.90 -18.23 30.07
N PRO A 164 -76.88 -19.07 30.33
CA PRO A 164 -75.50 -18.62 30.23
C PRO A 164 -75.18 -18.48 28.73
N SER A 165 -74.97 -17.25 28.25
CA SER A 165 -74.24 -17.07 27.00
C SER A 165 -72.78 -17.39 27.30
N ALA A 166 -72.51 -18.70 27.31
CA ALA A 166 -71.18 -19.25 27.33
C ALA A 166 -70.48 -18.84 26.04
N ALA A 167 -69.29 -18.28 26.23
CA ALA A 167 -68.16 -18.41 25.34
C ALA A 167 -68.39 -18.02 23.87
N LEU A 168 -68.11 -16.75 23.57
CA LEU A 168 -67.05 -16.47 22.60
C LEU A 168 -66.17 -15.36 23.17
N LEU A 169 -65.13 -15.80 23.87
CA LEU A 169 -63.86 -15.08 23.92
C LEU A 169 -63.56 -14.55 22.50
N PRO A 170 -63.12 -13.29 22.30
CA PRO A 170 -62.24 -13.02 21.18
C PRO A 170 -60.99 -13.85 21.46
N ALA A 171 -60.96 -15.03 20.84
CA ALA A 171 -59.81 -15.90 20.80
C ALA A 171 -58.60 -15.06 20.40
N ALA A 172 -57.62 -15.05 21.29
CA ALA A 172 -56.27 -14.58 21.08
C ALA A 172 -56.15 -13.13 20.56
N SER A 173 -55.35 -12.35 21.29
CA SER A 173 -54.48 -11.38 20.65
C SER A 173 -53.84 -12.04 19.42
N ALA A 174 -54.38 -11.73 18.24
CA ALA A 174 -53.72 -11.99 16.99
C ALA A 174 -52.48 -11.11 17.00
N ARG A 175 -51.43 -11.62 17.66
CA ARG A 175 -50.06 -11.24 17.38
C ARG A 175 -49.96 -11.19 15.87
N PRO A 176 -49.55 -10.07 15.25
CA PRO A 176 -49.19 -10.12 13.85
C PRO A 176 -48.13 -11.21 13.74
N LYS A 177 -48.49 -12.33 13.10
CA LYS A 177 -47.58 -13.45 12.87
C LYS A 177 -46.42 -12.84 12.10
N ARG A 178 -45.29 -12.75 12.79
CA ARG A 178 -44.01 -12.25 12.31
C ARG A 178 -43.54 -13.07 11.11
N ARG A 179 -44.13 -12.85 9.94
CA ARG A 179 -43.63 -13.27 8.62
C ARG A 179 -43.47 -11.98 7.81
N GLY A 180 -42.30 -11.38 7.95
CA GLY A 180 -41.99 -10.10 7.30
C GLY A 180 -40.73 -9.40 7.81
N HIS A 181 -40.06 -9.93 8.84
CA HIS A 181 -38.89 -9.25 9.41
C HIS A 181 -37.68 -9.19 8.49
N LYS A 182 -37.55 -10.07 7.50
CA LYS A 182 -36.38 -10.02 6.61
C LYS A 182 -36.46 -8.83 5.66
N LEU A 183 -37.60 -8.60 5.01
CA LEU A 183 -37.76 -7.50 4.05
C LEU A 183 -37.85 -6.13 4.73
N ALA A 184 -38.54 -6.02 5.87
CA ALA A 184 -38.66 -4.75 6.61
C ALA A 184 -37.39 -4.38 7.40
N ALA A 185 -36.54 -5.35 7.75
CA ALA A 185 -35.20 -5.09 8.29
C ALA A 185 -34.20 -4.78 7.18
N GLN A 186 -34.33 -5.40 6.00
CA GLN A 186 -33.53 -5.04 4.82
C GLN A 186 -33.84 -3.62 4.33
N LEU A 187 -35.10 -3.20 4.25
CA LEU A 187 -35.47 -1.82 3.86
C LEU A 187 -34.97 -0.77 4.87
N ARG A 188 -35.01 -1.07 6.18
CA ARG A 188 -34.47 -0.17 7.22
C ARG A 188 -32.94 -0.17 7.22
N ALA A 189 -32.30 -1.30 6.98
CA ALA A 189 -30.85 -1.39 6.84
C ALA A 189 -30.34 -0.69 5.57
N GLU A 190 -31.14 -0.65 4.51
CA GLU A 190 -30.79 0.03 3.27
C GLU A 190 -30.90 1.56 3.41
N ARG A 191 -32.02 2.08 3.96
CA ARG A 191 -32.14 3.53 4.27
C ARG A 191 -31.12 4.01 5.30
N ALA A 192 -30.70 3.17 6.24
CA ALA A 192 -29.62 3.50 7.18
C ALA A 192 -28.23 3.56 6.51
N ARG A 193 -28.05 2.90 5.36
CA ARG A 193 -26.81 2.91 4.56
C ARG A 193 -26.77 4.01 3.50
N GLU A 194 -27.89 4.70 3.28
CA GLU A 194 -28.03 5.80 2.31
C GLU A 194 -27.65 7.16 2.92
N CYS A 195 -27.67 7.29 4.26
CA CYS A 195 -27.27 8.49 4.99
C CYS A 195 -25.74 8.62 5.21
N VAL A 196 -24.95 7.67 4.73
CA VAL A 196 -23.48 7.78 4.67
C VAL A 196 -23.14 7.94 3.19
N PRO A 197 -22.49 9.05 2.77
CA PRO A 197 -22.01 9.18 1.41
C PRO A 197 -21.20 7.93 1.06
N ARG A 198 -21.71 7.12 0.12
CA ARG A 198 -20.96 6.02 -0.51
C ARG A 198 -19.94 6.63 -1.47
N GLU A 199 -19.03 7.41 -0.93
CA GLU A 199 -17.74 7.56 -1.56
C GLU A 199 -17.14 6.15 -1.51
N ARG A 200 -17.09 5.51 -2.69
CA ARG A 200 -16.43 4.21 -2.86
C ARG A 200 -14.95 4.47 -2.62
N VAL A 201 -14.55 4.52 -1.36
CA VAL A 201 -13.17 4.31 -0.98
C VAL A 201 -12.88 2.89 -1.42
N THR A 202 -12.26 2.74 -2.59
CA THR A 202 -11.43 1.58 -2.88
C THR A 202 -10.37 1.57 -1.80
N GLY A 203 -10.71 1.00 -0.64
CA GLY A 203 -9.75 0.66 0.37
C GLY A 203 -8.72 -0.27 -0.25
N PRO A 204 -7.49 -0.30 0.27
CA PRO A 204 -6.51 -1.28 -0.17
C PRO A 204 -7.15 -2.67 -0.10
N GLU A 205 -6.90 -3.45 -1.15
CA GLU A 205 -7.32 -4.84 -1.30
C GLU A 205 -7.24 -5.58 0.03
N GLU A 206 -8.30 -6.34 0.35
CA GLU A 206 -8.40 -7.09 1.60
C GLU A 206 -7.09 -7.87 1.82
N PRO A 207 -6.35 -7.63 2.93
CA PRO A 207 -5.05 -8.25 3.11
C PRO A 207 -5.26 -9.76 3.15
N THR A 208 -4.78 -10.43 2.11
CA THR A 208 -4.76 -11.89 2.06
C THR A 208 -4.01 -12.37 3.29
N ALA A 209 -4.59 -13.33 4.02
CA ALA A 209 -3.96 -13.89 5.22
C ALA A 209 -2.53 -14.33 4.87
N MET A 210 -1.56 -13.88 5.67
CA MET A 210 -0.16 -14.23 5.47
C MET A 210 -0.01 -15.75 5.38
N PRO A 211 0.75 -16.28 4.40
CA PRO A 211 0.99 -17.72 4.33
C PRO A 211 1.61 -18.19 5.64
N ASP A 212 1.16 -19.34 6.13
CA ASP A 212 1.59 -19.90 7.42
C ASP A 212 3.13 -20.03 7.47
N PRO A 213 3.82 -19.32 8.38
CA PRO A 213 5.28 -19.38 8.48
C PRO A 213 5.80 -20.79 8.83
N ALA A 214 4.93 -21.68 9.33
CA ALA A 214 5.30 -23.05 9.64
C ALA A 214 5.53 -23.93 8.39
N LEU A 215 5.20 -23.47 7.18
CA LEU A 215 5.45 -24.24 5.94
C LEU A 215 6.94 -24.55 5.70
N PHE A 216 7.84 -23.76 6.27
CA PHE A 216 9.29 -24.00 6.19
C PHE A 216 9.82 -24.99 7.25
N LEU A 217 9.00 -25.31 8.26
CA LEU A 217 9.38 -26.19 9.38
C LEU A 217 8.98 -27.65 9.17
N TYR A 218 8.22 -27.94 8.12
CA TYR A 218 7.88 -29.32 7.75
C TYR A 218 8.91 -29.86 6.77
N PRO A 219 9.61 -30.98 7.09
CA PRO A 219 10.38 -31.71 6.09
C PRO A 219 9.46 -32.05 4.93
N ARG A 220 9.85 -31.64 3.70
CA ARG A 220 9.10 -31.86 2.46
C ARG A 220 8.79 -33.34 2.28
N ARG A 221 7.65 -33.79 2.82
CA ARG A 221 7.04 -35.06 2.40
C ARG A 221 6.13 -34.70 1.24
N HIS A 222 6.57 -35.07 0.04
CA HIS A 222 5.78 -35.04 -1.18
C HIS A 222 4.41 -35.68 -0.91
N ARG A 223 3.40 -34.85 -0.66
CA ARG A 223 2.01 -35.29 -0.72
C ARG A 223 1.54 -35.13 -2.17
N PRO A 224 0.88 -36.14 -2.74
CA PRO A 224 0.30 -36.03 -4.06
C PRO A 224 -0.83 -35.00 -4.01
N HIS A 225 -0.83 -34.08 -4.97
CA HIS A 225 -1.85 -33.05 -5.16
C HIS A 225 -3.26 -33.68 -5.13
N LEU A 226 -4.03 -33.40 -4.07
CA LEU A 226 -5.48 -33.51 -4.13
C LEU A 226 -5.98 -32.31 -4.93
N ARG A 227 -6.39 -32.55 -6.17
CA ARG A 227 -7.05 -31.57 -7.04
C ARG A 227 -8.38 -31.18 -6.43
N LEU A 228 -8.45 -30.01 -5.80
CA LEU A 228 -9.73 -29.37 -5.50
C LEU A 228 -10.21 -28.67 -6.77
N THR A 229 -11.22 -29.26 -7.41
CA THR A 229 -11.96 -28.65 -8.51
C THR A 229 -12.82 -27.52 -7.97
N THR A 230 -12.50 -26.28 -8.31
CA THR A 230 -13.46 -25.17 -8.28
C THR A 230 -13.63 -24.65 -9.71
N ALA A 231 -14.79 -24.99 -10.27
CA ALA A 231 -15.27 -24.47 -11.54
C ALA A 231 -15.95 -23.11 -11.35
N HIS A 232 -15.95 -22.32 -12.44
CA HIS A 232 -16.51 -20.97 -12.70
C HIS A 232 -15.52 -19.81 -12.58
N ARG A 233 -15.32 -18.95 -13.59
CA ARG A 233 -16.02 -18.77 -14.88
C ARG A 233 -15.17 -17.86 -15.79
N GLN A 234 -14.84 -18.37 -16.98
CA GLN A 234 -14.65 -17.69 -18.27
C GLN A 234 -14.09 -16.24 -18.27
N GLN A 235 -12.84 -16.09 -18.69
CA GLN A 235 -12.45 -15.36 -19.91
C GLN A 235 -10.95 -15.53 -20.19
N GLN A 236 -10.63 -16.27 -21.26
CA GLN A 236 -9.36 -16.29 -22.01
C GLN A 236 -9.79 -16.31 -23.51
N PRO A 237 -8.98 -15.88 -24.50
CA PRO A 237 -7.61 -16.34 -24.74
C PRO A 237 -6.63 -15.17 -25.04
N GLN A 238 -5.30 -15.31 -24.98
CA GLN A 238 -4.42 -16.10 -25.87
C GLN A 238 -3.12 -16.42 -25.09
N ALA A 239 -2.72 -17.68 -24.91
CA ALA A 239 -1.90 -18.51 -25.82
C ALA A 239 -0.61 -17.77 -26.23
N THR A 240 0.57 -18.17 -25.76
CA THR A 240 1.24 -19.42 -26.16
C THR A 240 2.00 -20.10 -25.03
N GLU A 241 1.79 -21.42 -24.92
CA GLU A 241 2.69 -22.37 -24.27
C GLU A 241 3.96 -22.55 -25.12
N GLU A 242 5.11 -22.77 -24.48
CA GLU A 242 5.90 -23.98 -24.74
C GLU A 242 6.64 -24.37 -23.45
N ALA A 243 6.65 -25.68 -23.21
CA ALA A 243 7.16 -26.33 -22.02
C ALA A 243 8.40 -27.16 -22.38
N ARG A 244 9.20 -27.46 -21.33
CA ARG A 244 10.32 -28.42 -21.24
C ARG A 244 11.66 -27.92 -21.79
N ASP A 245 12.81 -28.16 -21.16
CA ASP A 245 13.23 -29.18 -20.18
C ASP A 245 14.27 -28.59 -19.19
N GLN A 246 14.37 -29.16 -17.99
CA GLN A 246 15.58 -29.06 -17.16
C GLN A 246 16.55 -30.18 -17.56
N PRO A 247 17.86 -29.99 -17.38
CA PRO A 247 18.50 -30.71 -16.27
C PRO A 247 19.51 -29.87 -15.47
N GLU A 248 19.67 -30.28 -14.21
CA GLU A 248 20.70 -29.84 -13.26
C GLU A 248 22.11 -30.21 -13.74
N THR A 249 23.11 -29.32 -13.64
CA THR A 249 24.41 -29.54 -12.93
C THR A 249 25.37 -28.35 -13.08
N LEU A 250 25.84 -27.86 -11.92
CA LEU A 250 27.20 -27.46 -11.51
C LEU A 250 28.23 -26.87 -12.52
N GLU A 251 28.89 -25.81 -12.01
CA GLU A 251 30.28 -25.35 -12.27
C GLU A 251 30.56 -24.31 -13.38
N GLU A 252 31.00 -23.14 -12.89
CA GLU A 252 32.24 -22.42 -13.27
C GLU A 252 32.30 -21.66 -14.61
N LEU A 253 33.05 -20.54 -14.57
CA LEU A 253 33.53 -19.66 -15.67
C LEU A 253 32.53 -18.53 -16.07
N GLU A 254 32.78 -17.28 -15.69
CA GLU A 254 33.70 -16.30 -16.31
C GLU A 254 33.30 -15.86 -17.75
N GLU A 255 33.14 -14.55 -17.87
CA GLU A 255 33.23 -13.69 -19.07
C GLU A 255 32.07 -13.58 -20.09
N VAL A 256 32.15 -12.44 -20.81
CA VAL A 256 31.41 -11.95 -21.99
C VAL A 256 30.27 -10.98 -21.66
N GLU A 257 30.53 -9.66 -21.65
CA GLU A 257 30.61 -8.73 -22.80
C GLU A 257 29.35 -8.65 -23.68
N ASP A 258 28.83 -7.41 -23.75
CA ASP A 258 28.16 -6.77 -24.87
C ASP A 258 27.10 -7.52 -25.68
N GLN A 259 25.84 -7.10 -25.46
CA GLN A 259 24.86 -6.89 -26.53
C GLN A 259 23.63 -6.15 -26.03
N ALA A 260 23.48 -4.88 -26.42
CA ALA A 260 22.26 -4.34 -27.04
C ALA A 260 22.39 -2.83 -27.28
N ALA A 261 23.09 -2.47 -28.36
CA ALA A 261 22.81 -1.23 -29.06
C ALA A 261 21.49 -1.38 -29.83
N CYS A 262 20.45 -0.71 -29.36
CA CYS A 262 19.31 -0.14 -30.09
C CYS A 262 18.36 0.34 -29.00
N LEU A 263 18.10 1.64 -28.85
CA LEU A 263 17.03 2.30 -29.57
C LEU A 263 17.12 3.82 -29.36
N MET A 264 17.02 4.54 -30.48
CA MET A 264 16.48 5.90 -30.66
C MET A 264 17.34 7.12 -30.26
N THR A 265 18.10 7.57 -31.26
CA THR A 265 18.24 8.97 -31.64
C THR A 265 16.87 9.63 -31.86
N THR A 266 16.60 10.75 -31.20
CA THR A 266 16.22 12.04 -31.82
C THR A 266 16.07 13.11 -30.73
N ALA A 267 16.88 14.17 -30.83
CA ALA A 267 16.68 15.47 -30.21
C ALA A 267 16.30 16.47 -31.33
N PRO A 268 16.19 17.79 -31.08
CA PRO A 268 15.35 18.53 -30.12
C PRO A 268 14.46 19.56 -30.86
N THR A 269 13.57 20.28 -30.18
CA THR A 269 13.24 21.67 -30.58
C THR A 269 12.80 22.48 -29.37
N ALA A 270 13.54 23.55 -29.12
CA ALA A 270 13.32 24.54 -28.10
C ALA A 270 12.14 25.45 -28.47
N ALA A 271 11.28 25.73 -27.49
CA ALA A 271 10.30 26.81 -27.55
C ALA A 271 10.99 28.10 -27.09
N THR A 272 10.93 29.13 -27.93
CA THR A 272 11.30 30.50 -27.61
C THR A 272 10.19 31.15 -26.78
N GLU A 273 10.48 31.55 -25.54
CA GLU A 273 9.62 32.42 -24.74
C GLU A 273 10.20 33.83 -24.64
N THR A 274 9.38 34.74 -25.15
CA THR A 274 9.18 36.18 -24.96
C THR A 274 9.49 36.73 -23.56
N GLN A 275 10.36 37.75 -23.47
CA GLN A 275 10.38 38.82 -22.45
C GLN A 275 10.83 40.09 -23.22
N ALA A 276 10.08 41.19 -23.35
CA ALA A 276 9.45 42.08 -22.37
C ALA A 276 10.46 42.83 -21.49
N GLU A 277 11.11 43.86 -22.07
CA GLU A 277 11.25 45.20 -21.49
C GLU A 277 11.61 46.23 -22.58
#